data_AF-A0A7S1CE12-F1
#
_entry.id   AF-A0A7S1CE12-F1
#
_cell.length_a   1.000
_cell.length_b   1.000
_cell.length_c   1.000
_cell.angle_alpha   90.00
_cell.angle_beta   90.00
_cell.angle_gamma   90.00
#
_symmetry.space_group_name_H-M   'P 1'
#
loop_
_entity.id
_entity.type
_entity.pdbx_description
1 polymer ?
#
loop_
_entity_poly.entity_id
_entity_poly.type
_entity_poly.pdbx_seq_one_letter_code
_entity_poly.pdbx_strand_id
1 'polypeptide(L)'
;MGPYRTLIRHGANIIAVDIPRDGMWRELIALARNSPGTLHVPCLKPKDDKRSDAEFAAFVEDSAAAGTKEGDAAVASVAGCDLLGQTPEIKNWVLEVSEGHRIVIGNHTYLDGELHVRLSIAADAIIAACQQARKRTKDVGCAFLCSPTDVFLHPPEAVEHAKRNHRNAPLWQKLVAPLFKMKVNARKPVKCDDGEERTAVDGLVIEQGPNYALAKRIQHWRVMVSRHEGYFASSNIAPSTATASVLSNKIFAVAYRGQAKFAAMEIVYQELSKAVMGGLLIHDVRNADSAAQPQNKVKLDHPMETFGEGAFHGGVWRTPFAFRTTGTVTFIVGFFNQFGIPFVTVEAAIVAAVAQLTSVAL
;
A
#
# COMPACT_ATOMS: atom_id res chain seq x y z
N MET A 1 1.85 -0.50 -8.33
CA MET A 1 2.35 0.45 -7.32
C MET A 1 3.73 0.08 -6.78
N GLY A 2 4.29 -1.09 -7.13
CA GLY A 2 5.62 -1.49 -6.65
C GLY A 2 6.75 -0.54 -7.07
N PRO A 3 7.81 -0.43 -6.26
CA PRO A 3 8.90 0.54 -6.42
C PRO A 3 9.94 0.13 -7.47
N TYR A 4 9.73 -0.98 -8.20
CA TYR A 4 10.70 -1.56 -9.14
C TYR A 4 11.38 -0.52 -10.05
N ARG A 5 10.58 0.26 -10.79
CA ARG A 5 11.09 1.25 -11.76
C ARG A 5 11.98 2.31 -11.10
N THR A 6 11.63 2.73 -9.88
CA THR A 6 12.42 3.69 -9.11
C THR A 6 13.72 3.05 -8.65
N LEU A 7 13.64 1.88 -8.01
CA LEU A 7 14.80 1.23 -7.41
C LEU A 7 15.84 0.82 -8.45
N ILE A 8 15.42 0.21 -9.57
CA ILE A 8 16.35 -0.25 -10.60
C ILE A 8 17.11 0.92 -11.25
N ARG A 9 16.45 2.06 -11.46
CA ARG A 9 17.06 3.30 -11.97
C ARG A 9 18.06 3.93 -11.01
N HIS A 10 17.92 3.66 -9.71
CA HIS A 10 18.83 4.11 -8.66
C HIS A 10 19.91 3.07 -8.29
N GLY A 11 20.08 2.01 -9.09
CA GLY A 11 21.17 1.05 -8.91
C GLY A 11 20.89 -0.06 -7.90
N ALA A 12 19.63 -0.33 -7.56
CA ALA A 12 19.30 -1.41 -6.64
C ALA A 12 19.50 -2.80 -7.27
N ASN A 13 19.85 -3.78 -6.44
CA ASN A 13 19.76 -5.20 -6.77
C ASN A 13 18.35 -5.69 -6.43
N ILE A 14 17.60 -6.14 -7.44
CA ILE A 14 16.20 -6.54 -7.31
C ILE A 14 16.05 -8.03 -7.57
N ILE A 15 15.54 -8.75 -6.57
CA ILE A 15 15.02 -10.11 -6.72
C ILE A 15 13.52 -9.98 -7.02
N ALA A 16 13.14 -10.19 -8.28
CA ALA A 16 11.74 -10.05 -8.68
C ALA A 16 11.00 -11.38 -8.52
N VAL A 17 9.81 -11.34 -7.93
CA VAL A 17 8.91 -12.49 -7.81
C VAL A 17 7.58 -12.07 -8.40
N ASP A 18 7.25 -12.60 -9.57
CA ASP A 18 6.03 -12.28 -10.29
C ASP A 18 5.61 -13.46 -11.20
N ILE A 19 4.36 -13.48 -11.62
CA ILE A 19 3.77 -14.57 -12.40
C ILE A 19 4.44 -14.73 -13.78
N PRO A 20 4.40 -15.94 -14.39
CA PRO A 20 5.00 -16.19 -15.69
C PRO A 20 4.20 -15.52 -16.82
N ARG A 21 4.52 -14.24 -17.09
CA ARG A 21 3.97 -13.45 -18.20
C ARG A 21 5.10 -12.87 -19.03
N ASP A 22 5.39 -13.51 -20.16
CA ASP A 22 6.49 -13.17 -21.07
C ASP A 22 6.57 -11.65 -21.37
N GLY A 23 5.46 -11.02 -21.79
CA GLY A 23 5.46 -9.59 -22.13
C GLY A 23 5.84 -8.67 -20.95
N MET A 24 5.45 -9.04 -19.73
CA MET A 24 5.83 -8.30 -18.52
C MET A 24 7.32 -8.49 -18.22
N TRP A 25 7.83 -9.73 -18.29
CA TRP A 25 9.25 -10.00 -18.05
C TRP A 25 10.16 -9.35 -19.09
N ARG A 26 9.76 -9.29 -20.37
CA ARG A 26 10.46 -8.49 -21.39
C ARG A 26 10.57 -7.02 -20.99
N GLU A 27 9.49 -6.44 -20.48
CA GLU A 27 9.48 -5.05 -20.02
C GLU A 27 10.42 -4.83 -18.82
N LEU A 28 10.40 -5.73 -17.83
CA LEU A 28 11.28 -5.66 -16.66
C LEU A 28 12.75 -5.82 -17.08
N ILE A 29 13.08 -6.83 -17.86
CA ILE A 29 14.44 -7.08 -18.35
C ILE A 29 14.94 -5.88 -19.17
N ALA A 30 14.15 -5.38 -20.11
CA ALA A 30 14.50 -4.21 -20.89
C ALA A 30 14.76 -2.98 -20.01
N LEU A 31 13.98 -2.77 -18.94
CA LEU A 31 14.23 -1.67 -18.02
C LEU A 31 15.53 -1.86 -17.25
N ALA A 32 15.83 -3.09 -16.78
CA ALA A 32 17.07 -3.40 -16.10
C ALA A 32 18.30 -3.18 -17.00
N ARG A 33 18.25 -3.61 -18.28
CA ARG A 33 19.31 -3.36 -19.28
C ARG A 33 19.63 -1.88 -19.47
N ASN A 34 18.62 -1.02 -19.33
CA ASN A 34 18.74 0.43 -19.49
C ASN A 34 18.90 1.18 -18.16
N SER A 35 19.25 0.48 -17.08
CA SER A 35 19.38 1.04 -15.73
C SER A 35 20.69 0.57 -15.07
N PRO A 36 21.20 1.28 -14.05
CA PRO A 36 22.42 0.88 -13.35
C PRO A 36 22.21 -0.27 -12.34
N GLY A 37 20.98 -0.71 -12.11
CA GLY A 37 20.66 -1.77 -11.15
C GLY A 37 20.67 -3.18 -11.77
N THR A 38 20.65 -4.19 -10.91
CA THR A 38 20.65 -5.60 -11.30
C THR A 38 19.27 -6.22 -11.05
N LEU A 39 18.80 -7.05 -11.97
CA LEU A 39 17.57 -7.82 -11.85
C LEU A 39 17.90 -9.32 -11.78
N HIS A 40 17.51 -9.96 -10.69
CA HIS A 40 17.49 -11.42 -10.56
C HIS A 40 16.10 -11.93 -10.92
N VAL A 41 16.06 -12.87 -11.86
CA VAL A 41 14.83 -13.38 -12.49
C VAL A 41 14.65 -14.85 -12.11
N PRO A 42 13.52 -15.24 -11.52
CA PRO A 42 13.21 -16.64 -11.29
C PRO A 42 12.89 -17.27 -12.64
N CYS A 43 13.55 -18.37 -12.98
CA CYS A 43 13.32 -19.07 -14.24
C CYS A 43 12.87 -20.49 -13.96
N LEU A 44 11.74 -20.88 -14.55
CA LEU A 44 11.16 -22.21 -14.39
C LEU A 44 11.38 -23.01 -15.67
N LYS A 45 12.02 -24.18 -15.52
CA LYS A 45 12.21 -25.12 -16.63
C LYS A 45 10.87 -25.66 -17.12
N PRO A 46 10.53 -25.50 -18.42
CA PRO A 46 9.35 -26.12 -19.00
C PRO A 46 9.40 -27.65 -18.89
N LYS A 47 8.24 -28.29 -18.68
CA LYS A 47 8.17 -29.75 -18.50
C LYS A 47 8.59 -30.55 -19.74
N ASP A 48 8.45 -29.96 -20.92
CA ASP A 48 8.80 -30.53 -22.22
C ASP A 48 10.25 -30.25 -22.62
N ASP A 49 10.98 -29.49 -21.81
CA ASP A 49 12.40 -29.24 -22.01
C ASP A 49 13.23 -30.49 -21.68
N LYS A 50 13.95 -31.00 -22.69
CA LYS A 50 14.73 -32.24 -22.58
C LYS A 50 16.11 -32.08 -21.96
N ARG A 51 16.57 -30.84 -21.74
CA ARG A 51 17.84 -30.56 -21.06
C ARG A 51 17.79 -31.15 -19.66
N SER A 52 18.94 -31.49 -19.08
CA SER A 52 19.08 -31.65 -17.64
C SER A 52 18.87 -30.31 -16.92
N ASP A 53 18.71 -30.31 -15.59
CA ASP A 53 18.53 -29.06 -14.84
C ASP A 53 19.78 -28.17 -14.92
N ALA A 54 20.98 -28.76 -14.94
CA ALA A 54 22.24 -28.05 -15.10
C ALA A 54 22.37 -27.41 -16.50
N GLU A 55 22.02 -28.15 -17.56
CA GLU A 55 22.04 -27.63 -18.93
C GLU A 55 21.00 -26.52 -19.15
N PHE A 56 19.83 -26.64 -18.51
CA PHE A 56 18.81 -25.58 -18.57
C PHE A 56 19.29 -24.31 -17.84
N ALA A 57 19.85 -24.46 -16.63
CA ALA A 57 20.40 -23.33 -15.88
C ALA A 57 21.51 -22.62 -16.68
N ALA A 58 22.47 -23.37 -17.23
CA ALA A 58 23.54 -22.82 -18.07
C ALA A 58 22.99 -22.08 -19.29
N PHE A 59 21.97 -22.62 -19.97
CA PHE A 59 21.33 -21.92 -21.08
C PHE A 59 20.71 -20.58 -20.69
N VAL A 60 20.01 -20.53 -19.55
CA VAL A 60 19.38 -19.29 -19.07
C VAL A 60 20.46 -18.27 -18.71
N GLU A 61 21.52 -18.70 -18.04
CA GLU A 61 22.66 -17.85 -17.67
C GLU A 61 23.39 -17.32 -18.90
N ASP A 62 23.70 -18.17 -19.89
CA ASP A 62 24.32 -17.78 -21.16
C ASP A 62 23.43 -16.81 -21.94
N SER A 63 22.12 -17.06 -21.97
CA SER A 63 21.15 -16.16 -22.61
C SER A 63 21.10 -14.79 -21.93
N ALA A 64 21.16 -14.76 -20.59
CA ALA A 64 21.23 -13.52 -19.82
C ALA A 64 22.58 -12.80 -20.01
N ALA A 65 23.69 -13.53 -20.08
CA ALA A 65 25.03 -12.97 -20.25
C ALA A 65 25.24 -12.38 -21.66
N ALA A 66 24.60 -12.95 -22.68
CA ALA A 66 24.72 -12.49 -24.06
C ALA A 66 24.33 -11.02 -24.27
N GLY A 67 23.40 -10.50 -23.46
CA GLY A 67 22.97 -9.10 -23.55
C GLY A 67 22.27 -8.74 -24.87
N THR A 68 21.77 -9.73 -25.61
CA THR A 68 21.07 -9.56 -26.88
C THR A 68 19.55 -9.58 -26.68
N LYS A 69 18.81 -9.09 -27.68
CA LYS A 69 17.33 -9.13 -27.64
C LYS A 69 16.82 -10.57 -27.64
N GLU A 70 17.51 -11.47 -28.33
CA GLU A 70 17.20 -12.89 -28.41
C GLU A 70 17.46 -13.59 -27.08
N GLY A 71 18.58 -13.27 -26.41
CA GLY A 71 18.88 -13.77 -25.07
C GLY A 71 17.86 -13.29 -24.03
N ASP A 72 17.54 -11.99 -24.04
CA ASP A 72 16.50 -11.41 -23.16
C ASP A 72 15.12 -12.04 -23.42
N ALA A 73 14.78 -12.32 -24.68
CA ALA A 73 13.56 -13.03 -25.06
C ALA A 73 13.54 -14.47 -24.55
N ALA A 74 14.67 -15.18 -24.62
CA ALA A 74 14.81 -16.54 -24.12
C ALA A 74 14.58 -16.57 -22.60
N VAL A 75 15.23 -15.68 -21.85
CA VAL A 75 15.04 -15.54 -20.39
C VAL A 75 13.58 -15.20 -20.07
N ALA A 76 13.00 -14.20 -20.73
CA ALA A 76 11.62 -13.77 -20.47
C ALA A 76 10.57 -14.88 -20.69
N SER A 77 10.82 -15.79 -21.64
CA SER A 77 9.87 -16.85 -21.97
C SER A 77 9.78 -17.96 -20.91
N VAL A 78 10.81 -18.10 -20.07
CA VAL A 78 10.85 -19.05 -18.95
C VAL A 78 10.81 -18.36 -17.58
N ALA A 79 10.71 -17.03 -17.56
CA ALA A 79 10.70 -16.23 -16.35
C ALA A 79 9.37 -16.28 -15.61
N GLY A 80 9.44 -16.23 -14.28
CA GLY A 80 8.31 -16.11 -13.38
C GLY A 80 8.09 -17.29 -12.45
N CYS A 81 7.26 -17.06 -11.44
CA CYS A 81 6.86 -18.04 -10.44
C CYS A 81 5.50 -17.66 -9.84
N ASP A 82 4.81 -18.64 -9.25
CA ASP A 82 3.51 -18.44 -8.60
C ASP A 82 3.63 -18.51 -7.08
N LEU A 83 3.36 -17.40 -6.39
CA LEU A 83 3.40 -17.35 -4.93
C LEU A 83 2.44 -18.35 -4.28
N LEU A 84 1.29 -18.65 -4.90
CA LEU A 84 0.28 -19.53 -4.34
C LEU A 84 0.65 -21.01 -4.50
N GLY A 85 1.26 -21.36 -5.64
CA GLY A 85 1.66 -22.73 -5.95
C GLY A 85 3.08 -23.11 -5.54
N GLN A 86 3.97 -22.12 -5.37
CA GLN A 86 5.43 -22.33 -5.26
C GLN A 86 6.03 -21.59 -4.04
N THR A 87 5.25 -21.41 -2.97
CA THR A 87 5.69 -20.67 -1.76
C THR A 87 7.01 -21.21 -1.17
N PRO A 88 7.19 -22.54 -0.98
CA PRO A 88 8.45 -23.08 -0.45
C PRO A 88 9.65 -22.89 -1.40
N GLU A 89 9.45 -23.07 -2.70
CA GLU A 89 10.47 -22.94 -3.73
C GLU A 89 10.96 -21.48 -3.82
N ILE A 90 10.04 -20.53 -3.83
CA ILE A 90 10.36 -19.09 -3.82
C ILE A 90 11.17 -18.74 -2.58
N LYS A 91 10.79 -19.24 -1.39
CA LYS A 91 11.55 -19.02 -0.17
C LYS A 91 12.99 -19.56 -0.27
N ASN A 92 13.19 -20.74 -0.83
CA ASN A 92 14.52 -21.33 -0.98
C ASN A 92 15.37 -20.54 -1.99
N TRP A 93 14.78 -20.23 -3.14
CA TRP A 93 15.43 -19.44 -4.18
C TRP A 93 15.82 -18.04 -3.68
N VAL A 94 14.94 -17.35 -2.94
CA VAL A 94 15.24 -16.04 -2.34
C VAL A 94 16.43 -16.13 -1.39
N LEU A 95 16.54 -17.19 -0.58
CA LEU A 95 17.67 -17.35 0.34
C LEU A 95 18.99 -17.65 -0.38
N GLU A 96 18.94 -18.42 -1.46
CA GLU A 96 20.09 -18.77 -2.28
C GLU A 96 20.63 -17.55 -3.02
N VAL A 97 19.79 -16.85 -3.78
CA VAL A 97 20.21 -15.69 -4.59
C VAL A 97 20.68 -14.51 -3.75
N SER A 98 20.32 -14.48 -2.46
CA SER A 98 20.70 -13.41 -1.53
C SER A 98 21.74 -13.83 -0.49
N GLU A 99 22.43 -14.96 -0.70
CA GLU A 99 23.47 -15.41 0.21
C GLU A 99 24.52 -14.32 0.44
N GLY A 100 24.92 -14.11 1.70
CA GLY A 100 25.88 -13.08 2.09
C GLY A 100 25.38 -11.63 2.06
N HIS A 101 24.12 -11.39 1.65
CA HIS A 101 23.57 -10.04 1.50
C HIS A 101 22.35 -9.81 2.39
N ARG A 102 22.28 -8.61 2.99
CA ARG A 102 21.05 -8.12 3.65
C ARG A 102 19.97 -7.91 2.59
N ILE A 103 18.75 -8.37 2.87
CA ILE A 103 17.60 -8.21 1.98
C ILE A 103 16.42 -7.53 2.67
N VAL A 104 15.58 -6.88 1.86
CA VAL A 104 14.28 -6.35 2.26
C VAL A 104 13.23 -6.93 1.31
N ILE A 105 12.37 -7.80 1.84
CA ILE A 105 11.32 -8.46 1.06
C ILE A 105 10.08 -7.57 1.06
N GLY A 106 9.73 -7.03 -0.12
CA GLY A 106 8.60 -6.12 -0.28
C GLY A 106 7.36 -6.79 -0.89
N ASN A 107 6.24 -6.86 -0.17
CA ASN A 107 4.99 -7.40 -0.75
C ASN A 107 4.15 -6.29 -1.42
N HIS A 108 4.05 -6.37 -2.74
CA HIS A 108 3.30 -5.42 -3.58
C HIS A 108 2.21 -6.10 -4.41
N THR A 109 1.91 -7.36 -4.07
CA THR A 109 0.96 -8.20 -4.79
C THR A 109 -0.48 -7.86 -4.42
N TYR A 110 -1.40 -8.15 -5.33
CA TYR A 110 -2.82 -7.89 -5.16
C TYR A 110 -3.64 -8.85 -6.03
N LEU A 111 -4.71 -9.40 -5.46
CA LEU A 111 -5.77 -10.10 -6.16
C LEU A 111 -7.11 -9.67 -5.55
N ASP A 112 -8.22 -10.00 -6.20
CA ASP A 112 -9.56 -9.74 -5.66
C ASP A 112 -10.04 -10.90 -4.78
N GLY A 113 -10.94 -10.59 -3.85
CA GLY A 113 -11.64 -11.61 -3.05
C GLY A 113 -10.73 -12.45 -2.17
N GLU A 114 -11.05 -13.74 -2.01
CA GLU A 114 -10.31 -14.65 -1.12
C GLU A 114 -8.87 -14.89 -1.58
N LEU A 115 -8.60 -14.73 -2.89
CA LEU A 115 -7.25 -14.88 -3.43
C LEU A 115 -6.29 -13.83 -2.86
N HIS A 116 -6.76 -12.62 -2.54
CA HIS A 116 -5.93 -11.60 -1.89
C HIS A 116 -5.44 -12.05 -0.51
N VAL A 117 -6.32 -12.73 0.23
CA VAL A 117 -6.01 -13.26 1.56
C VAL A 117 -4.97 -14.37 1.44
N ARG A 118 -5.19 -15.34 0.54
CA ARG A 118 -4.23 -16.43 0.28
C ARG A 118 -2.87 -15.90 -0.13
N LEU A 119 -2.84 -14.91 -1.01
CA LEU A 119 -1.60 -14.29 -1.49
C LEU A 119 -0.87 -13.55 -0.37
N SER A 120 -1.60 -12.85 0.50
CA SER A 120 -1.03 -12.18 1.67
C SER A 120 -0.43 -13.17 2.66
N ILE A 121 -1.08 -14.32 2.88
CA ILE A 121 -0.55 -15.41 3.71
C ILE A 121 0.69 -16.06 3.08
N ALA A 122 0.69 -16.31 1.77
CA ALA A 122 1.84 -16.88 1.08
C ALA A 122 3.06 -15.96 1.17
N ALA A 123 2.89 -14.66 0.94
CA ALA A 123 3.94 -13.67 1.11
C ALA A 123 4.41 -13.57 2.57
N ASP A 124 3.49 -13.58 3.54
CA ASP A 124 3.81 -13.62 4.96
C ASP A 124 4.68 -14.83 5.32
N ALA A 125 4.30 -16.02 4.85
CA ALA A 125 5.02 -17.26 5.08
C ALA A 125 6.45 -17.23 4.51
N ILE A 126 6.64 -16.68 3.31
CA ILE A 126 7.98 -16.49 2.71
C ILE A 126 8.82 -15.56 3.59
N ILE A 127 8.28 -14.39 3.96
CA ILE A 127 9.00 -13.41 4.79
C ILE A 127 9.39 -14.04 6.13
N ALA A 128 8.44 -14.69 6.81
CA ALA A 128 8.65 -15.34 8.09
C ALA A 128 9.71 -16.43 8.01
N ALA A 129 9.65 -17.28 6.99
CA ALA A 129 10.57 -18.39 6.82
C ALA A 129 11.98 -17.92 6.45
N CYS A 130 12.12 -16.87 5.64
CA CYS A 130 13.43 -16.25 5.37
C CYS A 130 14.02 -15.60 6.64
N GLN A 131 13.19 -14.88 7.40
CA GLN A 131 13.58 -14.30 8.70
C GLN A 131 14.04 -15.38 9.68
N GLN A 132 13.28 -16.46 9.81
CA GLN A 132 13.62 -17.58 10.68
C GLN A 132 14.91 -18.28 10.24
N ALA A 133 15.12 -18.49 8.94
CA ALA A 133 16.35 -19.08 8.41
C ALA A 133 17.59 -18.23 8.71
N ARG A 134 17.44 -16.90 8.75
CA ARG A 134 18.52 -15.94 9.06
C ARG A 134 18.33 -15.24 10.41
N LYS A 135 17.76 -15.94 11.40
CA LYS A 135 17.43 -15.36 12.71
C LYS A 135 18.64 -14.82 13.48
N ARG A 136 19.82 -15.40 13.26
CA ARG A 136 21.07 -14.99 13.95
C ARG A 136 21.61 -13.64 13.46
N THR A 137 21.52 -13.38 12.16
CA THR A 137 22.06 -12.18 11.51
C THR A 137 21.04 -11.03 11.45
N LYS A 138 19.74 -11.35 11.49
CA LYS A 138 18.65 -10.35 11.41
C LYS A 138 18.70 -9.48 10.16
N ASP A 139 19.26 -10.02 9.07
CA ASP A 139 19.52 -9.35 7.80
C ASP A 139 18.37 -9.51 6.78
N VAL A 140 17.22 -10.04 7.20
CA VAL A 140 16.01 -10.16 6.37
C VAL A 140 14.92 -9.22 6.90
N GLY A 141 14.79 -8.07 6.27
CA GLY A 141 13.73 -7.10 6.54
C GLY A 141 12.48 -7.32 5.70
N CYS A 142 11.40 -6.62 6.03
CA CYS A 142 10.18 -6.58 5.24
C CYS A 142 9.76 -5.15 4.89
N ALA A 143 9.01 -4.99 3.80
CA ALA A 143 8.46 -3.71 3.39
C ALA A 143 7.04 -3.87 2.82
N PHE A 144 6.14 -2.96 3.17
CA PHE A 144 4.76 -2.95 2.69
C PHE A 144 4.31 -1.55 2.30
N LEU A 145 3.44 -1.50 1.29
CA LEU A 145 2.60 -0.33 1.02
C LEU A 145 1.27 -0.52 1.74
N CYS A 146 1.18 0.08 2.91
CA CYS A 146 0.02 -0.01 3.77
C CYS A 146 -1.13 0.84 3.23
N SER A 147 -2.37 0.38 3.40
CA SER A 147 -3.55 1.12 2.96
C SER A 147 -3.96 2.16 4.01
N PRO A 148 -4.41 3.36 3.62
CA PRO A 148 -4.99 4.29 4.57
C PRO A 148 -6.41 3.85 4.98
N THR A 149 -6.97 2.83 4.29
CA THR A 149 -8.32 2.29 4.51
C THR A 149 -8.37 1.18 5.55
N ASP A 150 -7.60 1.34 6.63
CA ASP A 150 -7.59 0.44 7.79
C ASP A 150 -7.70 1.27 9.09
N VAL A 151 -7.66 0.60 10.23
CA VAL A 151 -7.69 1.23 11.56
C VAL A 151 -6.28 1.38 12.10
N PHE A 152 -5.91 2.61 12.45
CA PHE A 152 -4.60 2.98 13.00
C PHE A 152 -4.74 3.77 14.29
N LEU A 153 -3.64 3.90 15.04
CA LEU A 153 -3.53 4.99 16.00
C LEU A 153 -3.63 6.32 15.26
N HIS A 154 -4.33 7.26 15.85
CA HIS A 154 -4.56 8.59 15.29
C HIS A 154 -3.53 9.53 15.93
N PRO A 155 -2.47 9.94 15.21
CA PRO A 155 -1.44 10.80 15.78
C PRO A 155 -2.03 12.10 16.33
N PRO A 156 -1.57 12.63 17.48
CA PRO A 156 -2.15 13.81 18.12
C PRO A 156 -2.27 15.01 17.18
N GLU A 157 -1.26 15.25 16.34
CA GLU A 157 -1.26 16.33 15.37
C GLU A 157 -2.30 16.15 14.25
N ALA A 158 -2.60 14.90 13.87
CA ALA A 158 -3.67 14.60 12.94
C ALA A 158 -5.06 14.76 13.60
N VAL A 159 -5.20 14.39 14.87
CA VAL A 159 -6.43 14.60 15.67
C VAL A 159 -6.76 16.09 15.75
N GLU A 160 -5.77 16.92 16.09
CA GLU A 160 -5.97 18.37 16.19
C GLU A 160 -6.33 19.00 14.84
N HIS A 161 -5.73 18.52 13.75
CA HIS A 161 -6.09 18.97 12.41
C HIS A 161 -7.52 18.54 12.03
N ALA A 162 -7.92 17.29 12.32
CA ALA A 162 -9.28 16.81 12.08
C ALA A 162 -10.33 17.60 12.88
N LYS A 163 -10.07 17.91 14.17
CA LYS A 163 -10.93 18.78 14.99
C LYS A 163 -11.05 20.18 14.39
N ARG A 164 -9.94 20.78 13.96
CA ARG A 164 -9.92 22.10 13.31
C ARG A 164 -10.74 22.09 12.03
N ASN A 165 -10.54 21.09 11.19
CA ASN A 165 -11.28 20.96 9.93
C ASN A 165 -12.77 20.72 10.17
N HIS A 166 -13.15 19.98 11.21
CA HIS A 166 -14.56 19.78 11.55
C HIS A 166 -15.21 21.08 12.04
N ARG A 167 -14.52 21.84 12.90
CA ARG A 167 -14.98 23.17 13.35
C ARG A 167 -15.20 24.12 12.18
N ASN A 168 -14.25 24.13 11.24
CA ASN A 168 -14.25 24.98 10.06
C ASN A 168 -15.03 24.38 8.87
N ALA A 169 -15.71 23.24 9.06
CA ALA A 169 -16.46 22.61 7.98
C ALA A 169 -17.55 23.54 7.46
N PRO A 170 -17.73 23.66 6.12
CA PRO A 170 -18.79 24.44 5.51
C PRO A 170 -20.17 24.08 6.03
N LEU A 171 -21.09 25.05 6.00
CA LEU A 171 -22.44 24.87 6.54
C LEU A 171 -23.16 23.66 5.90
N TRP A 172 -23.08 23.49 4.59
CA TRP A 172 -23.69 22.35 3.91
C TRP A 172 -23.20 21.01 4.44
N GLN A 173 -21.90 20.87 4.79
CA GLN A 173 -21.36 19.63 5.38
C GLN A 173 -21.97 19.37 6.75
N LYS A 174 -22.11 20.41 7.57
CA LYS A 174 -22.73 20.32 8.90
C LYS A 174 -24.21 19.94 8.81
N LEU A 175 -24.91 20.43 7.79
CA LEU A 175 -26.33 20.12 7.55
C LEU A 175 -26.54 18.68 7.03
N VAL A 176 -25.70 18.21 6.11
CA VAL A 176 -25.83 16.84 5.55
C VAL A 176 -25.26 15.76 6.48
N ALA A 177 -24.31 16.11 7.35
CA ALA A 177 -23.68 15.15 8.26
C ALA A 177 -24.69 14.30 9.07
N PRO A 178 -25.70 14.88 9.76
CA PRO A 178 -26.70 14.07 10.48
C PRO A 178 -27.57 13.23 9.54
N LEU A 179 -27.97 13.78 8.38
CA LEU A 179 -28.81 13.08 7.39
C LEU A 179 -28.15 11.82 6.85
N PHE A 180 -26.83 11.88 6.59
CA PHE A 180 -26.04 10.76 6.08
C PHE A 180 -25.27 10.01 7.17
N LYS A 181 -25.54 10.30 8.46
CA LYS A 181 -24.87 9.68 9.61
C LYS A 181 -23.34 9.76 9.54
N MET A 182 -22.81 10.86 9.02
CA MET A 182 -21.38 11.12 8.96
C MET A 182 -20.82 11.29 10.38
N LYS A 183 -19.76 10.54 10.71
CA LYS A 183 -19.12 10.58 12.03
C LYS A 183 -17.95 11.55 11.99
N VAL A 184 -17.71 12.25 13.09
CA VAL A 184 -16.49 13.07 13.25
C VAL A 184 -15.25 12.17 13.21
N ASN A 185 -14.20 12.59 12.52
CA ASN A 185 -13.00 11.78 12.35
C ASN A 185 -12.15 11.72 13.65
N ALA A 186 -12.07 12.84 14.37
CA ALA A 186 -11.45 12.91 15.68
C ALA A 186 -12.34 12.25 16.74
N ARG A 187 -12.08 10.96 17.01
CA ARG A 187 -12.80 10.18 18.03
C ARG A 187 -12.36 10.59 19.43
N LYS A 188 -13.18 10.22 20.43
CA LYS A 188 -12.78 10.34 21.83
C LYS A 188 -11.59 9.40 22.11
N PRO A 189 -10.59 9.84 22.90
CA PRO A 189 -9.52 8.98 23.35
C PRO A 189 -10.05 7.79 24.15
N VAL A 190 -9.31 6.70 24.13
CA VAL A 190 -9.53 5.50 24.93
C VAL A 190 -8.36 5.36 25.89
N LYS A 191 -8.66 5.12 27.17
CA LYS A 191 -7.64 4.83 28.17
C LYS A 191 -7.11 3.41 27.99
N CYS A 192 -5.80 3.28 27.82
CA CYS A 192 -5.10 2.01 27.65
C CYS A 192 -4.63 1.45 29.00
N ASP A 193 -4.24 0.16 29.01
CA ASP A 193 -3.79 -0.55 30.22
C ASP A 193 -2.50 0.01 30.82
N ASP A 194 -1.68 0.68 29.99
CA ASP A 194 -0.48 1.41 30.41
C ASP A 194 -0.77 2.79 31.02
N GLY A 195 -2.05 3.17 31.12
CA GLY A 195 -2.50 4.44 31.69
C GLY A 195 -2.57 5.60 30.70
N GLU A 196 -2.02 5.43 29.49
CA GLU A 196 -2.01 6.45 28.45
C GLU A 196 -3.36 6.54 27.71
N GLU A 197 -3.70 7.72 27.21
CA GLU A 197 -4.87 7.93 26.37
C GLU A 197 -4.48 7.91 24.89
N ARG A 198 -5.13 7.04 24.11
CA ARG A 198 -4.86 6.92 22.67
C ARG A 198 -6.14 7.08 21.86
N THR A 199 -6.02 7.68 20.69
CA THR A 199 -7.13 7.81 19.73
C THR A 199 -6.91 6.87 18.55
N ALA A 200 -7.99 6.34 17.98
CA ALA A 200 -7.95 5.56 16.75
C ALA A 200 -8.64 6.28 15.60
N VAL A 201 -8.08 6.17 14.40
CA VAL A 201 -8.71 6.60 13.15
C VAL A 201 -9.36 5.40 12.48
N ASP A 202 -10.59 5.57 12.00
CA ASP A 202 -11.32 4.53 11.27
C ASP A 202 -11.34 4.86 9.78
N GLY A 203 -10.36 4.33 9.07
CA GLY A 203 -10.25 4.42 7.63
C GLY A 203 -11.02 3.33 6.88
N LEU A 204 -11.67 2.38 7.57
CA LEU A 204 -12.24 1.20 6.91
C LEU A 204 -13.25 1.58 5.81
N VAL A 205 -13.12 0.97 4.64
CA VAL A 205 -14.10 1.10 3.55
C VAL A 205 -14.85 -0.21 3.44
N ILE A 206 -16.14 -0.22 3.80
CA ILE A 206 -16.96 -1.44 3.84
C ILE A 206 -17.05 -2.08 2.46
N GLU A 207 -17.11 -1.25 1.42
CA GLU A 207 -17.23 -1.61 0.01
C GLU A 207 -16.01 -2.37 -0.51
N GLN A 208 -14.85 -2.28 0.15
CA GLN A 208 -13.68 -3.10 -0.17
C GLN A 208 -13.85 -4.56 0.31
N GLY A 209 -14.77 -4.80 1.24
CA GLY A 209 -15.13 -6.11 1.73
C GLY A 209 -14.15 -6.69 2.77
N PRO A 210 -14.58 -7.76 3.47
CA PRO A 210 -13.81 -8.35 4.57
C PRO A 210 -12.48 -8.98 4.10
N ASN A 211 -12.43 -9.53 2.89
CA ASN A 211 -11.22 -10.15 2.36
C ASN A 211 -10.10 -9.12 2.16
N TYR A 212 -10.41 -7.93 1.64
CA TYR A 212 -9.43 -6.86 1.51
C TYR A 212 -8.93 -6.39 2.88
N ALA A 213 -9.85 -6.16 3.83
CA ALA A 213 -9.50 -5.74 5.18
C ALA A 213 -8.58 -6.77 5.86
N LEU A 214 -8.89 -8.06 5.75
CA LEU A 214 -8.07 -9.14 6.31
C LEU A 214 -6.70 -9.23 5.63
N ALA A 215 -6.64 -9.17 4.29
CA ALA A 215 -5.38 -9.20 3.54
C ALA A 215 -4.43 -8.06 3.95
N LYS A 216 -4.94 -6.83 4.08
CA LYS A 216 -4.16 -5.70 4.56
C LYS A 216 -3.77 -5.82 6.03
N ARG A 217 -4.66 -6.36 6.87
CA ARG A 217 -4.36 -6.60 8.27
C ARG A 217 -3.23 -7.62 8.49
N ILE A 218 -3.17 -8.68 7.68
CA ILE A 218 -2.07 -9.65 7.70
C ILE A 218 -0.72 -8.96 7.42
N GLN A 219 -0.68 -8.05 6.45
CA GLN A 219 0.52 -7.26 6.13
C GLN A 219 0.96 -6.41 7.34
N HIS A 220 0.01 -5.78 8.04
CA HIS A 220 0.28 -5.02 9.26
C HIS A 220 0.80 -5.89 10.40
N TRP A 221 0.22 -7.08 10.62
CA TRP A 221 0.71 -8.00 11.64
C TRP A 221 2.14 -8.46 11.37
N ARG A 222 2.51 -8.76 10.12
CA ARG A 222 3.91 -9.10 9.78
C ARG A 222 4.86 -7.98 10.16
N VAL A 223 4.54 -6.72 9.83
CA VAL A 223 5.36 -5.56 10.20
C VAL A 223 5.58 -5.51 11.72
N MET A 224 4.48 -5.60 12.49
CA MET A 224 4.53 -5.53 13.95
C MET A 224 5.38 -6.66 14.54
N VAL A 225 5.18 -7.89 14.07
CA VAL A 225 5.94 -9.07 14.52
C VAL A 225 7.41 -8.95 14.12
N SER A 226 7.72 -8.65 12.86
CA SER A 226 9.10 -8.49 12.38
C SER A 226 9.84 -7.41 13.17
N ARG A 227 9.20 -6.26 13.41
CA ARG A 227 9.80 -5.18 14.19
C ARG A 227 10.03 -5.59 15.65
N HIS A 228 9.03 -6.20 16.29
CA HIS A 228 9.14 -6.69 17.66
C HIS A 228 10.27 -7.72 17.83
N GLU A 229 10.47 -8.57 16.82
CA GLU A 229 11.56 -9.56 16.80
C GLU A 229 12.92 -8.97 16.38
N GLY A 230 13.03 -7.66 16.22
CA GLY A 230 14.28 -6.97 15.94
C GLY A 230 14.71 -7.00 14.47
N TYR A 231 13.79 -7.22 13.52
CA TYR A 231 14.06 -7.07 12.09
C TYR A 231 13.68 -5.67 11.59
N PHE A 232 14.29 -5.26 10.48
CA PHE A 232 13.85 -4.09 9.72
C PHE A 232 12.43 -4.30 9.18
N ALA A 233 11.56 -3.31 9.37
CA ALA A 233 10.17 -3.38 8.91
C ALA A 233 9.68 -2.00 8.45
N SER A 234 9.60 -1.78 7.13
CA SER A 234 9.06 -0.55 6.53
C SER A 234 7.56 -0.70 6.28
N SER A 235 6.74 0.24 6.76
CA SER A 235 5.28 0.16 6.70
C SER A 235 4.60 1.48 6.34
N ASN A 236 5.14 2.17 5.34
CA ASN A 236 4.63 3.45 4.90
C ASN A 236 3.18 3.34 4.41
N ILE A 237 2.31 4.21 4.93
CA ILE A 237 0.92 4.33 4.47
C ILE A 237 0.89 5.06 3.13
N ALA A 238 0.35 4.42 2.10
CA ALA A 238 0.13 5.04 0.80
C ALA A 238 -1.19 5.82 0.78
N PRO A 239 -1.33 6.83 -0.09
CA PRO A 239 -2.57 7.59 -0.23
C PRO A 239 -3.57 6.84 -1.11
N SER A 240 -4.84 7.26 -1.05
CA SER A 240 -5.80 6.91 -2.10
C SER A 240 -5.30 7.46 -3.44
N THR A 241 -5.04 6.54 -4.37
CA THR A 241 -4.37 6.83 -5.64
C THR A 241 -5.34 6.61 -6.80
N ALA A 242 -5.47 7.60 -7.67
CA ALA A 242 -6.28 7.55 -8.89
C ALA A 242 -5.58 6.72 -9.99
N THR A 243 -5.43 5.42 -9.78
CA THR A 243 -4.90 4.50 -10.81
C THR A 243 -5.93 4.25 -11.90
N ALA A 244 -5.47 3.87 -13.09
CA ALA A 244 -6.37 3.48 -14.19
C ALA A 244 -7.36 2.37 -13.78
N SER A 245 -6.93 1.41 -12.97
CA SER A 245 -7.78 0.32 -12.45
C SER A 245 -8.85 0.77 -11.46
N VAL A 246 -8.60 1.83 -10.69
CA VAL A 246 -9.60 2.38 -9.77
C VAL A 246 -10.57 3.29 -10.53
N LEU A 247 -10.05 4.11 -11.44
CA LEU A 247 -10.85 5.05 -12.23
C LEU A 247 -11.73 4.36 -13.28
N SER A 248 -11.44 3.10 -13.66
CA SER A 248 -12.32 2.32 -14.54
C SER A 248 -13.67 2.01 -13.88
N ASN A 249 -13.72 1.98 -12.54
CA ASN A 249 -14.97 1.91 -11.80
C ASN A 249 -15.59 3.31 -11.68
N LYS A 250 -16.71 3.52 -12.38
CA LYS A 250 -17.40 4.81 -12.46
C LYS A 250 -17.79 5.35 -11.07
N ILE A 251 -18.18 4.50 -10.14
CA ILE A 251 -18.60 4.94 -8.79
C ILE A 251 -17.40 5.55 -8.05
N PHE A 252 -16.25 4.88 -8.07
CA PHE A 252 -15.04 5.41 -7.44
C PHE A 252 -14.54 6.67 -8.13
N ALA A 253 -14.55 6.71 -9.47
CA ALA A 253 -14.14 7.90 -10.23
C ALA A 253 -15.01 9.13 -9.90
N VAL A 254 -16.32 8.94 -9.72
CA VAL A 254 -17.24 10.00 -9.28
C VAL A 254 -16.94 10.40 -7.84
N ALA A 255 -16.86 9.44 -6.92
CA ALA A 255 -16.61 9.72 -5.50
C ALA A 255 -15.29 10.49 -5.28
N TYR A 256 -14.22 10.14 -6.01
CA TYR A 256 -12.93 10.82 -5.92
C TYR A 256 -13.03 12.31 -6.25
N ARG A 257 -13.88 12.71 -7.21
CA ARG A 257 -14.12 14.13 -7.53
C ARG A 257 -14.79 14.88 -6.37
N GLY A 258 -15.62 14.21 -5.58
CA GLY A 258 -16.27 14.82 -4.42
C GLY A 258 -15.40 14.84 -3.16
N GLN A 259 -14.43 13.93 -3.05
CA GLN A 259 -13.53 13.88 -1.89
C GLN A 259 -12.72 15.16 -1.70
N ALA A 260 -12.35 15.85 -2.78
CA ALA A 260 -11.65 17.14 -2.72
C ALA A 260 -12.45 18.27 -2.02
N LYS A 261 -13.75 18.08 -1.76
CA LYS A 261 -14.56 19.02 -0.99
C LYS A 261 -14.42 18.85 0.52
N PHE A 262 -13.78 17.79 0.99
CA PHE A 262 -13.46 17.58 2.38
C PHE A 262 -12.03 18.06 2.66
N ALA A 263 -11.88 18.97 3.61
CA ALA A 263 -10.57 19.56 3.91
C ALA A 263 -9.52 18.48 4.20
N ALA A 264 -8.28 18.75 3.77
CA ALA A 264 -7.12 17.85 3.80
C ALA A 264 -7.17 16.61 2.89
N MET A 265 -8.35 16.18 2.41
CA MET A 265 -8.43 15.01 1.52
C MET A 265 -7.79 15.31 0.17
N GLU A 266 -6.87 14.46 -0.23
CA GLU A 266 -6.20 14.55 -1.52
C GLU A 266 -6.13 13.18 -2.19
N ILE A 267 -6.62 13.13 -3.42
CA ILE A 267 -6.46 11.98 -4.30
C ILE A 267 -5.34 12.29 -5.26
N VAL A 268 -4.29 11.50 -5.16
CA VAL A 268 -3.07 11.72 -5.92
C VAL A 268 -3.02 10.80 -7.14
N TYR A 269 -2.27 11.22 -8.15
CA TYR A 269 -2.00 10.40 -9.32
C TYR A 269 -0.92 9.36 -9.04
N GLN A 270 -0.90 8.31 -9.87
CA GLN A 270 -0.05 7.15 -9.70
C GLN A 270 1.44 7.49 -9.68
N GLU A 271 1.84 8.51 -10.44
CA GLU A 271 3.21 9.02 -10.53
C GLU A 271 3.69 9.55 -9.19
N LEU A 272 2.89 10.41 -8.54
CA LEU A 272 3.22 10.99 -7.24
C LEU A 272 3.30 9.90 -6.17
N SER A 273 2.32 8.99 -6.12
CA SER A 273 2.37 7.89 -5.16
C SER A 273 3.59 7.00 -5.36
N LYS A 274 3.95 6.64 -6.60
CA LYS A 274 5.16 5.84 -6.86
C LYS A 274 6.43 6.56 -6.40
N ALA A 275 6.53 7.86 -6.68
CA ALA A 275 7.69 8.65 -6.29
C ALA A 275 7.83 8.75 -4.78
N VAL A 276 6.76 9.13 -4.07
CA VAL A 276 6.77 9.28 -2.60
C VAL A 276 7.01 7.94 -1.92
N MET A 277 6.27 6.89 -2.29
CA MET A 277 6.43 5.58 -1.64
C MET A 277 7.80 4.95 -1.91
N GLY A 278 8.36 5.14 -3.11
CA GLY A 278 9.73 4.73 -3.42
C GLY A 278 10.76 5.50 -2.60
N GLY A 279 10.59 6.82 -2.48
CA GLY A 279 11.44 7.69 -1.67
C GLY A 279 11.41 7.34 -0.18
N LEU A 280 10.22 7.08 0.39
CA LEU A 280 10.06 6.66 1.78
C LEU A 280 10.73 5.30 2.05
N LEU A 281 10.60 4.33 1.13
CA LEU A 281 11.31 3.05 1.27
C LEU A 281 12.83 3.24 1.25
N ILE A 282 13.36 4.07 0.34
CA ILE A 282 14.79 4.38 0.29
C ILE A 282 15.23 5.09 1.58
N HIS A 283 14.44 6.05 2.06
CA HIS A 283 14.68 6.72 3.33
C HIS A 283 14.78 5.70 4.47
N ASP A 284 13.79 4.81 4.62
CA ASP A 284 13.77 3.83 5.70
C ASP A 284 14.99 2.90 5.66
N VAL A 285 15.34 2.41 4.47
CA VAL A 285 16.49 1.51 4.28
C VAL A 285 17.82 2.21 4.59
N ARG A 286 17.96 3.50 4.25
CA ARG A 286 19.21 4.25 4.35
C ARG A 286 19.35 5.05 5.65
N ASN A 287 18.25 5.36 6.32
CA ASN A 287 18.24 6.13 7.55
C ASN A 287 18.21 5.19 8.76
N ALA A 288 19.30 5.22 9.53
CA ALA A 288 19.45 4.45 10.78
C ALA A 288 18.47 4.92 11.88
N ASP A 289 17.99 6.17 11.78
CA ASP A 289 17.07 6.79 12.73
C ASP A 289 15.60 6.72 12.26
N SER A 290 15.28 5.97 11.20
CA SER A 290 13.88 5.78 10.78
C SER A 290 13.12 4.83 11.72
N ALA A 291 11.81 5.03 11.87
CA ALA A 291 10.93 4.09 12.59
C ALA A 291 10.99 2.65 12.06
N ALA A 292 11.45 2.43 10.83
CA ALA A 292 11.60 1.08 10.27
C ALA A 292 12.77 0.30 10.89
N GLN A 293 13.75 0.98 11.51
CA GLN A 293 14.92 0.32 12.12
C GLN A 293 14.60 -0.17 13.53
N PRO A 294 14.80 -1.47 13.83
CA PRO A 294 14.43 -2.06 15.13
C PRO A 294 15.30 -1.55 16.28
N GLN A 295 16.52 -1.12 15.97
CA GLN A 295 17.53 -0.66 16.92
C GLN A 295 17.47 0.85 17.18
N ASN A 296 16.48 1.53 16.60
CA ASN A 296 16.34 2.97 16.71
C ASN A 296 16.10 3.41 18.17
N LYS A 297 16.59 4.61 18.51
CA LYS A 297 16.33 5.32 19.77
C LYS A 297 14.87 5.74 19.93
N VAL A 298 14.10 5.77 18.85
CA VAL A 298 12.65 6.03 18.88
C VAL A 298 11.95 4.82 19.52
N LYS A 299 11.77 4.89 20.83
CA LYS A 299 10.94 3.97 21.59
C LYS A 299 9.49 4.14 21.14
N LEU A 300 8.93 3.10 20.51
CA LEU A 300 7.50 3.02 20.27
C LEU A 300 6.85 2.49 21.53
N ASP A 301 5.94 3.25 22.13
CA ASP A 301 5.21 2.83 23.32
C ASP A 301 4.07 1.87 22.95
N HIS A 302 3.62 1.88 21.69
CA HIS A 302 2.62 0.95 21.18
C HIS A 302 2.99 0.42 19.78
N PRO A 303 2.85 -0.89 19.48
CA PRO A 303 3.26 -1.45 18.18
C PRO A 303 2.63 -0.79 16.94
N MET A 304 1.40 -0.29 17.07
CA MET A 304 0.70 0.43 16.00
C MET A 304 1.30 1.80 15.66
N GLU A 305 2.21 2.35 16.47
CA GLU A 305 2.92 3.59 16.16
C GLU A 305 3.88 3.44 14.98
N THR A 306 4.28 2.19 14.65
CA THR A 306 5.10 1.85 13.47
C THR A 306 4.49 2.36 12.17
N PHE A 307 3.18 2.58 12.13
CA PHE A 307 2.46 3.05 10.93
C PHE A 307 2.33 4.58 10.85
N GLY A 308 2.66 5.31 11.92
CA GLY A 308 2.40 6.75 12.01
C GLY A 308 3.47 7.62 11.35
N GLU A 309 4.74 7.32 11.59
CA GLU A 309 5.87 8.07 11.00
C GLU A 309 5.91 7.88 9.48
N GLY A 310 6.09 8.97 8.73
CA GLY A 310 6.14 8.93 7.27
C GLY A 310 4.81 8.62 6.57
N ALA A 311 3.69 8.49 7.31
CA ALA A 311 2.40 8.13 6.75
C ALA A 311 1.87 9.15 5.72
N PHE A 312 1.86 8.76 4.44
CA PHE A 312 1.31 9.55 3.34
C PHE A 312 -0.15 9.16 3.04
N HIS A 313 -1.02 9.30 4.03
CA HIS A 313 -2.39 8.77 3.99
C HIS A 313 -3.42 9.62 3.18
N GLY A 314 -2.96 10.54 2.33
CA GLY A 314 -3.85 11.36 1.45
C GLY A 314 -4.93 12.17 2.19
N GLY A 315 -4.66 12.59 3.43
CA GLY A 315 -5.63 13.36 4.23
C GLY A 315 -6.65 12.57 5.02
N VAL A 316 -6.76 11.25 4.84
CA VAL A 316 -7.73 10.37 5.52
C VAL A 316 -7.74 10.54 7.05
N TRP A 317 -6.59 10.79 7.69
CA TRP A 317 -6.53 11.02 9.14
C TRP A 317 -6.84 12.47 9.55
N ARG A 318 -6.80 13.41 8.61
CA ARG A 318 -6.91 14.85 8.87
C ARG A 318 -8.23 15.47 8.40
N THR A 319 -9.04 14.72 7.67
CA THR A 319 -10.38 15.15 7.22
C THR A 319 -11.35 15.36 8.41
N PRO A 320 -12.35 16.25 8.28
CA PRO A 320 -13.32 16.53 9.36
C PRO A 320 -14.17 15.32 9.77
N PHE A 321 -14.51 14.45 8.82
CA PHE A 321 -15.42 13.32 9.01
C PHE A 321 -14.73 12.01 8.68
N ALA A 322 -15.06 10.95 9.42
CA ALA A 322 -14.48 9.63 9.24
C ALA A 322 -14.72 9.13 7.82
N PHE A 323 -13.65 8.75 7.12
CA PHE A 323 -13.65 8.40 5.70
C PHE A 323 -14.70 7.34 5.33
N ARG A 324 -14.89 6.35 6.21
CA ARG A 324 -15.93 5.32 6.11
C ARG A 324 -17.34 5.87 5.90
N THR A 325 -17.63 7.06 6.41
CA THR A 325 -18.99 7.61 6.49
C THR A 325 -19.26 8.69 5.46
N THR A 326 -18.24 9.12 4.70
CA THR A 326 -18.38 10.20 3.72
C THR A 326 -18.70 9.71 2.31
N GLY A 327 -18.63 8.39 2.04
CA GLY A 327 -18.74 7.80 0.71
C GLY A 327 -19.94 8.29 -0.10
N THR A 328 -21.16 8.16 0.43
CA THR A 328 -22.39 8.59 -0.25
C THR A 328 -22.38 10.08 -0.59
N VAL A 329 -21.96 10.93 0.36
CA VAL A 329 -21.91 12.39 0.14
C VAL A 329 -20.84 12.74 -0.90
N THR A 330 -19.67 12.11 -0.84
CA THR A 330 -18.62 12.32 -1.86
C THR A 330 -19.07 11.89 -3.25
N PHE A 331 -19.85 10.81 -3.36
CA PHE A 331 -20.44 10.39 -4.63
C PHE A 331 -21.45 11.43 -5.16
N ILE A 332 -22.40 11.89 -4.33
CA ILE A 332 -23.40 12.89 -4.73
C ILE A 332 -22.72 14.19 -5.19
N VAL A 333 -21.78 14.70 -4.38
CA VAL A 333 -21.00 15.90 -4.71
C VAL A 333 -20.21 15.71 -6.01
N GLY A 334 -19.57 14.55 -6.16
CA GLY A 334 -18.81 14.20 -7.36
C GLY A 334 -19.69 14.10 -8.61
N PHE A 335 -20.91 13.62 -8.47
CA PHE A 335 -21.89 13.50 -9.54
C PHE A 335 -22.26 14.89 -10.06
N PHE A 336 -22.63 15.83 -9.19
CA PHE A 336 -22.93 17.20 -9.62
C PHE A 336 -21.74 17.90 -10.27
N ASN A 337 -20.52 17.72 -9.71
CA ASN A 337 -19.30 18.24 -10.32
C ASN A 337 -19.05 17.69 -11.74
N GLN A 338 -19.43 16.43 -12.01
CA GLN A 338 -19.25 15.82 -13.33
C GLN A 338 -20.11 16.49 -14.42
N PHE A 339 -21.30 16.99 -14.07
CA PHE A 339 -22.20 17.67 -15.02
C PHE A 339 -21.93 19.18 -15.13
N GLY A 340 -20.80 19.67 -14.59
CA GLY A 340 -20.43 21.08 -14.67
C GLY A 340 -21.38 22.01 -13.88
N ILE A 341 -22.22 21.45 -13.01
CA ILE A 341 -23.10 22.24 -12.14
C ILE A 341 -22.19 22.91 -11.11
N PRO A 342 -22.16 24.26 -11.06
CA PRO A 342 -21.35 24.96 -10.08
C PRO A 342 -21.70 24.48 -8.68
N PHE A 343 -20.68 24.07 -7.90
CA PHE A 343 -20.92 23.48 -6.59
C PHE A 343 -21.71 24.41 -5.65
N VAL A 344 -21.54 25.73 -5.80
CA VAL A 344 -22.32 26.75 -5.07
C VAL A 344 -23.84 26.58 -5.25
N THR A 345 -24.30 26.14 -6.44
CA THR A 345 -25.71 25.87 -6.70
C THR A 345 -26.20 24.66 -5.91
N VAL A 346 -25.36 23.62 -5.79
CA VAL A 346 -25.64 22.42 -5.00
C VAL A 346 -25.67 22.75 -3.52
N GLU A 347 -24.71 23.55 -3.04
CA GLU A 347 -24.66 24.01 -1.65
C GLU A 347 -25.92 24.80 -1.29
N ALA A 348 -26.33 25.75 -2.14
CA ALA A 348 -27.54 26.54 -1.93
C ALA A 348 -28.80 25.67 -1.88
N ALA A 349 -28.91 24.69 -2.79
CA ALA A 349 -30.04 23.74 -2.80
C ALA A 349 -30.09 22.88 -1.54
N ILE A 350 -28.94 22.40 -1.04
CA ILE A 350 -28.87 21.65 0.21
C ILE A 350 -29.33 22.50 1.39
N VAL A 351 -28.83 23.74 1.49
CA VAL A 351 -29.20 24.65 2.58
C VAL A 351 -30.70 24.95 2.55
N ALA A 352 -31.25 25.25 1.37
CA ALA A 352 -32.68 25.52 1.20
C ALA A 352 -33.56 24.31 1.55
N ALA A 353 -33.20 23.11 1.09
CA ALA A 353 -33.94 21.88 1.36
C ALA A 353 -33.98 21.55 2.86
N VAL A 354 -32.84 21.70 3.56
CA VAL A 354 -32.79 21.46 5.01
C VAL A 354 -33.58 22.51 5.78
N ALA A 355 -33.50 23.79 5.39
CA ALA A 355 -34.29 24.86 5.99
C ALA A 355 -35.81 24.61 5.84
N GLN A 356 -36.24 24.14 4.67
CA GLN A 356 -37.63 23.79 4.41
C GLN A 356 -38.10 22.60 5.27
N LEU A 357 -37.28 21.54 5.38
CA LEU A 357 -37.58 20.39 6.25
C LEU A 357 -37.69 20.78 7.73
N THR A 358 -36.82 21.68 8.21
CA THR A 358 -36.92 22.19 9.58
C THR A 358 -38.15 23.08 9.81
N SER A 359 -38.62 23.79 8.78
CA SER A 359 -39.82 24.64 8.87
C SER A 359 -41.13 23.85 8.88
N VAL A 360 -41.13 22.61 8.39
CA VAL A 360 -42.30 21.71 8.37
C VAL A 360 -42.35 20.82 9.63
N ALA A 361 -41.23 20.70 10.36
CA ALA A 361 -41.11 19.91 11.58
C ALA A 361 -41.33 20.71 12.88
N LEU A 362 -41.46 22.04 12.78
CA LEU A 362 -41.94 22.96 13.81
C LEU A 362 -43.43 23.21 13.60
#